data_AF-A0A803JU85-F1
#
_entry.id   AF-A0A803JU85-F1
#
_cell.length_a   1.000
_cell.length_b   1.000
_cell.length_c   1.000
_cell.angle_alpha   90.00
_cell.angle_beta   90.00
_cell.angle_gamma   90.00
#
_symmetry.space_group_name_H-M   'P 1'
#
loop_
_entity.id
_entity.type
_entity.pdbx_description
1 polymer ?
#
loop_
_entity_poly.entity_id
_entity_poly.type
_entity_poly.pdbx_seq_one_letter_code
_entity_poly.pdbx_strand_id
1 'polypeptide(L)'
;MDLDEPQPKGLFECELCRLSVPYTYYGQRPPNSQSVVLLEECFVTKDPFTPEKEKFLILGSPCSLCKKSVCVGTECSLFYSKRFCLPCVTQHREGFPPEIQQDLDKRKAQKKS
;
A
#
# COMPACT_ATOMS: atom_id res chain seq x y z
N MET A 1 -19.91 -0.13 -26.19
CA MET A 1 -18.49 -0.03 -25.81
C MET A 1 -18.40 1.17 -24.89
N ASP A 2 -18.39 0.92 -23.59
CA ASP A 2 -18.50 1.96 -22.56
C ASP A 2 -17.20 2.78 -22.53
N LEU A 3 -17.30 4.06 -22.87
CA LEU A 3 -16.17 4.99 -23.03
C LEU A 3 -15.55 5.49 -21.71
N ASP A 4 -16.02 5.01 -20.55
CA ASP A 4 -15.71 5.57 -19.23
C ASP A 4 -14.88 4.66 -18.30
N GLU A 5 -14.32 3.55 -18.80
CA GLU A 5 -13.44 2.74 -17.95
C GLU A 5 -12.05 3.39 -17.79
N PRO A 6 -11.59 3.62 -16.54
CA PRO A 6 -10.29 4.22 -16.29
C PRO A 6 -9.20 3.30 -16.82
N GLN A 7 -8.48 3.78 -17.84
CA GLN A 7 -7.40 3.04 -18.48
C GLN A 7 -6.19 2.90 -17.52
N PRO A 8 -5.47 1.78 -17.56
CA PRO A 8 -4.23 1.64 -16.81
C PRO A 8 -3.23 2.74 -17.16
N LYS A 9 -2.71 3.43 -16.14
CA LYS A 9 -1.66 4.46 -16.28
C LYS A 9 -0.26 3.87 -16.27
N GLY A 10 -0.11 2.65 -15.76
CA GLY A 10 1.15 1.94 -15.68
C GLY A 10 1.04 0.68 -14.82
N LEU A 11 2.19 0.08 -14.52
CA LEU A 11 2.31 -1.06 -13.62
C LEU A 11 2.87 -0.60 -12.28
N PHE A 12 2.19 -0.98 -11.21
CA PHE A 12 2.74 -0.93 -9.86
C PHE A 12 3.53 -2.21 -9.63
N GLU A 13 4.77 -2.11 -9.15
CA GLU A 13 5.57 -3.25 -8.73
C GLU A 13 6.06 -3.07 -7.29
N CYS A 14 5.78 -4.05 -6.44
CA CYS A 14 6.36 -4.11 -5.10
C CYS A 14 7.81 -4.57 -5.16
N GLU A 15 8.74 -3.76 -4.67
CA GLU A 15 10.17 -4.09 -4.70
C GLU A 15 10.59 -5.20 -3.72
N LEU A 16 9.69 -5.63 -2.83
CA LEU A 16 9.97 -6.70 -1.86
C LEU A 16 9.46 -8.06 -2.32
N CYS A 17 8.18 -8.15 -2.71
CA CYS A 17 7.56 -9.43 -3.12
C CYS A 17 7.34 -9.57 -4.63
N ARG A 18 7.70 -8.54 -5.43
CA ARG A 18 7.52 -8.52 -6.89
C ARG A 18 6.08 -8.65 -7.37
N LEU A 19 5.11 -8.42 -6.50
CA LEU A 19 3.71 -8.23 -6.91
C LEU A 19 3.65 -7.11 -7.94
N SER A 20 3.18 -7.43 -9.14
CA SER A 20 3.03 -6.49 -10.25
C SER A 20 1.58 -6.44 -10.70
N VAL A 21 0.97 -5.26 -10.66
CA VAL A 21 -0.46 -5.06 -10.97
C VAL A 21 -0.65 -3.74 -11.70
N PRO A 22 -1.49 -3.66 -12.74
CA PRO A 22 -1.85 -2.39 -13.37
C PRO A 22 -2.56 -1.45 -12.39
N TYR A 23 -2.16 -0.18 -12.38
CA TYR A 23 -2.82 0.87 -11.60
C TYR A 23 -3.49 1.88 -12.52
N THR A 24 -4.57 2.49 -12.07
CA THR A 24 -5.34 3.50 -12.82
C THR A 24 -5.14 4.91 -12.27
N TYR A 25 -4.65 5.04 -11.02
CA TYR A 25 -4.36 6.33 -10.41
C TYR A 25 -3.21 6.24 -9.39
N TYR A 26 -2.48 7.35 -9.23
CA TYR A 26 -1.50 7.56 -8.17
C TYR A 26 -1.75 8.91 -7.50
N GLY A 27 -1.83 8.93 -6.17
CA GLY A 27 -2.00 10.14 -5.38
C GLY A 27 -2.91 9.96 -4.16
N GLN A 28 -3.26 11.06 -3.51
CA GLN A 28 -4.10 11.07 -2.29
C GLN A 28 -5.60 11.20 -2.55
N ARG A 29 -6.01 11.60 -3.75
CA ARG A 29 -7.42 11.88 -4.08
C ARG A 29 -7.86 11.04 -5.28
N PRO A 30 -8.17 9.75 -5.06
CA PRO A 30 -8.67 8.89 -6.12
C PRO A 30 -9.85 9.54 -6.85
N PRO A 31 -9.92 9.44 -8.19
CA PRO A 31 -11.06 9.94 -8.94
C PRO A 31 -12.34 9.22 -8.49
N ASN A 32 -13.48 9.90 -8.56
CA ASN A 32 -14.81 9.38 -8.23
C ASN A 32 -15.04 8.99 -6.75
N SER A 33 -14.10 9.23 -5.84
CA SER A 33 -14.37 9.13 -4.40
C SER A 33 -14.88 10.46 -3.86
N GLN A 34 -16.21 10.68 -3.89
CA GLN A 34 -16.82 11.99 -3.65
C GLN A 34 -16.49 12.63 -2.28
N SER A 35 -15.93 11.88 -1.32
CA SER A 35 -15.59 12.40 0.02
C SER A 35 -14.36 11.79 0.70
N VAL A 36 -13.55 10.97 0.01
CA VAL A 36 -12.42 10.24 0.65
C VAL A 36 -11.08 10.83 0.21
N VAL A 37 -10.22 11.12 1.18
CA VAL A 37 -8.82 11.52 0.96
C VAL A 37 -7.92 10.52 1.66
N LEU A 38 -6.97 9.96 0.93
CA LEU A 38 -5.96 9.05 1.47
C LEU A 38 -4.91 9.84 2.24
N LEU A 39 -4.45 9.26 3.36
CA LEU A 39 -3.42 9.87 4.21
C LEU A 39 -2.02 9.83 3.58
N GLU A 40 -1.85 9.09 2.48
CA GLU A 40 -0.61 8.91 1.75
C GLU A 40 -0.86 8.81 0.23
N GLU A 41 0.17 9.09 -0.56
CA GLU A 41 0.09 8.89 -2.01
C GLU A 41 0.13 7.39 -2.31
N CYS A 42 -0.98 6.87 -2.84
CA CYS A 42 -1.14 5.45 -3.11
C CYS A 42 -1.23 5.17 -4.60
N PHE A 43 -0.72 4.01 -5.01
CA PHE A 43 -1.10 3.37 -6.27
C PHE A 43 -2.44 2.68 -6.05
N VAL A 44 -3.43 3.03 -6.88
CA VAL A 44 -4.78 2.47 -6.79
C VAL A 44 -5.25 1.94 -8.13
N THR A 45 -6.14 0.96 -8.08
CA THR A 45 -6.84 0.43 -9.25
C THR A 45 -8.33 0.37 -8.96
N LYS A 46 -9.15 0.19 -10.00
CA LYS A 46 -10.58 -0.08 -9.84
C LYS A 46 -10.74 -1.38 -9.07
N ASP A 47 -11.64 -1.42 -8.09
CA ASP A 47 -11.88 -2.64 -7.33
C ASP A 47 -12.43 -3.75 -8.26
N PRO A 48 -11.69 -4.85 -8.49
CA PRO A 48 -12.14 -5.92 -9.38
C PRO A 48 -13.21 -6.82 -8.74
N PHE A 49 -13.48 -6.65 -7.45
CA PHE A 49 -14.43 -7.47 -6.68
C PHE A 49 -15.79 -6.80 -6.51
N THR A 50 -15.95 -5.54 -6.93
CA THR A 50 -17.23 -4.83 -6.85
C THR A 50 -17.62 -4.25 -8.21
N PRO A 51 -18.92 -4.34 -8.60
CA PRO A 51 -19.39 -3.76 -9.86
C PRO A 51 -19.48 -2.22 -9.83
N GLU A 52 -19.44 -1.63 -8.63
CA GLU A 52 -19.55 -0.18 -8.41
C GLU A 52 -18.33 0.57 -8.92
N LYS A 53 -18.55 1.52 -9.84
CA LYS A 53 -17.49 2.28 -10.53
C LYS A 53 -16.71 3.24 -9.63
N GLU A 54 -17.21 3.52 -8.42
CA GLU A 54 -16.61 4.48 -7.48
C GLU A 54 -15.68 3.82 -6.44
N LYS A 55 -15.64 2.49 -6.39
CA LYS A 55 -14.77 1.75 -5.48
C LYS A 55 -13.38 1.52 -6.08
N PHE A 56 -12.36 1.70 -5.25
CA PHE A 56 -10.96 1.52 -5.62
C PHE A 56 -10.25 0.63 -4.60
N LEU A 57 -9.24 -0.07 -5.08
CA LEU A 57 -8.35 -0.89 -4.27
C LEU A 57 -6.98 -0.22 -4.18
N ILE A 58 -6.44 -0.14 -2.96
CA ILE A 58 -5.08 0.36 -2.73
C ILE A 58 -4.09 -0.80 -2.93
N LEU A 59 -3.17 -0.65 -3.87
CA LEU A 59 -2.14 -1.64 -4.19
C LEU A 59 -0.92 -1.50 -3.28
N GLY A 60 -0.51 -0.26 -3.03
CA GLY A 60 0.68 0.06 -2.26
C GLY A 60 1.02 1.55 -2.30
N SER A 61 2.13 1.92 -1.66
CA SER A 61 2.68 3.27 -1.69
C SER A 61 4.21 3.24 -1.53
N PRO A 62 4.92 4.35 -1.83
CA PRO A 62 6.34 4.45 -1.54
C PRO A 62 6.60 4.40 -0.03
N CYS A 63 7.63 3.66 0.37
CA CYS A 63 8.12 3.68 1.75
C CYS A 63 8.55 5.10 2.13
N SER A 64 8.08 5.60 3.27
CA SER A 64 8.36 6.97 3.70
C SER A 64 9.84 7.26 3.94
N LEU A 65 10.63 6.24 4.28
CA LEU A 65 12.06 6.35 4.56
C LEU A 65 12.92 6.14 3.31
N CYS A 66 12.80 4.99 2.63
CA CYS A 66 13.68 4.64 1.51
C CYS A 66 13.07 4.87 0.11
N LYS A 67 11.82 5.34 0.03
CA LYS A 67 11.06 5.62 -1.21
C LYS A 67 10.77 4.42 -2.10
N LYS A 68 11.20 3.22 -1.72
CA LYS A 68 10.85 1.98 -2.45
C LYS A 68 9.36 1.75 -2.51
N SER A 69 8.85 1.34 -3.67
CA SER A 69 7.45 0.97 -3.84
C SER A 69 7.15 -0.34 -3.11
N VAL A 70 6.19 -0.31 -2.18
CA VAL A 70 5.81 -1.48 -1.38
C VAL A 70 4.31 -1.67 -1.33
N CYS A 71 3.87 -2.92 -1.48
CA CYS A 71 2.45 -3.26 -1.49
C CYS A 71 1.85 -3.20 -0.09
N VAL A 72 0.51 -3.25 -0.03
CA VAL A 72 -0.25 -3.28 1.22
C VAL A 72 -0.12 -4.57 2.04
N GLY A 73 0.56 -5.58 1.50
CA GLY A 73 0.78 -6.85 2.18
C GLY A 73 1.54 -6.67 3.50
N THR A 74 1.09 -7.36 4.54
CA THR A 74 1.65 -7.30 5.91
C THR A 74 3.10 -7.78 5.99
N GLU A 75 3.54 -8.56 5.00
CA GLU A 75 4.91 -9.05 4.84
C GLU A 75 5.83 -8.08 4.09
N CYS A 76 5.28 -7.01 3.52
CA CYS A 76 6.04 -6.01 2.77
C CYS A 76 6.05 -4.65 3.46
N SER A 77 4.93 -4.24 4.05
CA SER A 77 4.81 -2.92 4.65
C SER A 77 3.90 -2.89 5.89
N LEU A 78 4.02 -1.77 6.61
CA LEU A 78 3.16 -1.38 7.72
C LEU A 78 2.67 0.05 7.46
N PHE A 79 1.39 0.31 7.71
CA PHE A 79 0.83 1.66 7.76
C PHE A 79 0.59 2.06 9.21
N TYR A 80 1.04 3.27 9.58
CA TYR A 80 0.73 3.89 10.87
C TYR A 80 0.22 5.32 10.66
N SER A 81 1.14 6.27 10.46
CA SER A 81 0.85 7.63 9.95
C SER A 81 1.15 7.75 8.46
N LYS A 82 2.07 6.92 7.98
CA LYS A 82 2.49 6.73 6.59
C LYS A 82 2.90 5.26 6.42
N ARG A 83 3.13 4.82 5.18
CA ARG A 83 3.67 3.47 4.92
C ARG A 83 5.18 3.41 5.05
N PHE A 84 5.63 2.32 5.65
CA PHE A 84 7.04 1.97 5.80
C PHE A 84 7.22 0.52 5.37
N CYS A 85 8.28 0.23 4.61
CA CYS A 85 8.63 -1.14 4.29
C CYS A 85 9.16 -1.86 5.53
N LEU A 86 8.91 -3.17 5.65
CA LEU A 86 9.37 -3.95 6.81
C LEU A 86 10.89 -3.87 7.08
N PRO A 87 11.77 -3.83 6.05
CA PRO A 87 13.20 -3.58 6.29
C PRO A 87 13.45 -2.26 7.03
N CYS A 88 12.83 -1.16 6.61
CA CYS A 88 12.98 0.13 7.28
C CYS A 88 12.36 0.14 8.68
N VAL A 89 11.22 -0.51 8.87
CA VAL A 89 10.61 -0.66 10.20
C VAL A 89 11.54 -1.42 11.15
N THR A 90 12.21 -2.46 10.65
CA THR A 90 13.16 -3.26 11.45
C THR A 90 14.43 -2.48 11.77
N GLN A 91 14.95 -1.72 10.80
CA GLN A 91 16.18 -0.93 10.95
C GLN A 91 15.97 0.29 11.86
N HIS A 92 14.80 0.94 11.79
CA HIS A 92 14.48 2.14 12.56
C HIS A 92 13.48 1.85 13.69
N ARG A 93 13.53 0.63 14.24
CA ARG A 93 12.54 0.11 15.20
C ARG A 93 12.31 1.04 16.40
N GLU A 94 13.38 1.60 16.95
CA GLU A 94 13.32 2.49 18.11
C GLU A 94 12.56 3.79 17.85
N GLY A 95 12.40 4.19 16.57
CA GLY A 95 11.60 5.34 16.16
C GLY A 95 10.10 5.07 16.07
N PHE A 96 9.65 3.83 16.28
CA PHE A 96 8.22 3.46 16.24
C PHE A 96 7.63 3.31 17.66
N PRO A 97 6.33 3.58 17.84
CA PRO A 97 5.63 3.35 19.11
C PRO A 97 5.81 1.91 19.66
N PRO A 98 5.78 1.71 21.00
CA PRO A 98 5.97 0.41 21.63
C PRO A 98 5.03 -0.69 21.10
N GLU A 99 3.80 -0.34 20.72
CA GLU A 99 2.81 -1.26 20.18
C GLU A 99 3.28 -1.89 18.87
N ILE A 100 3.84 -1.07 17.97
CA ILE A 100 4.41 -1.53 16.70
C ILE A 100 5.63 -2.41 16.97
N GLN A 101 6.48 -2.02 17.92
CA GLN A 101 7.65 -2.81 18.29
C GLN A 101 7.25 -4.21 18.79
N GLN A 102 6.25 -4.30 19.65
CA GLN A 102 5.74 -5.58 20.17
C GLN A 102 5.14 -6.47 19.06
N ASP A 103 4.39 -5.88 18.13
CA ASP A 103 3.82 -6.62 17.00
C ASP A 103 4.90 -7.20 16.08
N LEU A 104 6.01 -6.49 15.88
CA LEU A 104 7.16 -7.02 15.14
C LEU A 104 7.79 -8.24 15.83
N ASP A 105 7.83 -8.25 17.16
CA ASP A 105 8.35 -9.40 17.92
C ASP A 105 7.46 -10.62 17.80
N LYS A 106 6.14 -10.43 17.92
CA LYS A 106 5.16 -11.52 17.73
C LYS A 106 5.29 -12.15 16.35
N ARG A 107 5.45 -11.33 15.30
CA ARG A 107 5.67 -11.82 13.93
C ARG A 107 6.98 -12.61 13.80
N LYS A 108 8.05 -12.17 14.46
CA LYS A 108 9.34 -12.91 14.48
C LYS A 108 9.21 -14.25 15.20
N ALA A 109 8.43 -14.32 16.27
CA ALA A 109 8.19 -15.55 17.01
C ALA A 109 7.42 -16.58 16.17
N GLN A 110 6.39 -16.15 15.44
CA GLN A 110 5.58 -17.01 14.58
C GLN A 110 6.35 -17.60 13.39
N LYS A 111 7.37 -16.91 12.86
CA LYS A 111 8.21 -17.40 11.76
C LYS A 111 9.30 -18.40 12.19
N LYS A 112 9.51 -18.59 13.49
CA LYS A 112 10.51 -19.52 14.05
C LYS A 112 9.90 -20.85 14.50
N SER A 113 8.60 -21.04 14.31
CA SER A 113 7.85 -22.30 14.54
C SER A 113 7.47 -22.92 13.21
#